data_AF-A0A1V6FYD5-F1
#
_entry.id   AF-A0A1V6FYD5-F1
#
_cell.length_a   1.000
_cell.length_b   1.000
_cell.length_c   1.000
_cell.angle_alpha   90.00
_cell.angle_beta   90.00
_cell.angle_gamma   90.00
#
_symmetry.space_group_name_H-M   'P 1'
#
loop_
_entity.id
_entity.type
_entity.pdbx_description
1 polymer ?
#
loop_
_entity_poly.entity_id
_entity_poly.type
_entity_poly.pdbx_seq_one_letter_code
_entity_poly.pdbx_strand_id
1 'polypeptide(L)' 'MQVLVSSALMGSFVAAGRDDYVGGFAGQVSGIIHEIKPAAEVVEEMVEEAADIITRRLWASVQVR' A
#
# COMPACT_ATOMS: atom_id res chain seq x y z
N MET A 1 0.24 -18.80 -7.53
CA MET A 1 1.41 -19.48 -6.91
C MET A 1 2.41 -18.47 -6.35
N GLN A 2 2.87 -17.50 -7.14
CA GLN A 2 3.89 -16.51 -6.73
C GLN A 2 3.52 -15.78 -5.42
N VAL A 3 2.32 -15.22 -5.32
CA VAL A 3 1.88 -14.52 -4.09
C VAL A 3 1.91 -15.43 -2.86
N LEU A 4 1.44 -16.67 -2.97
CA LEU A 4 1.41 -17.61 -1.84
C LEU A 4 2.80 -17.95 -1.33
N VAL A 5 3.75 -18.23 -2.23
CA VAL A 5 5.13 -18.54 -1.87
C VAL A 5 5.83 -17.29 -1.31
N SER A 6 5.66 -16.14 -1.95
CA SER A 6 6.22 -14.86 -1.49
C SER A 6 5.72 -14.48 -0.09
N SER A 7 4.41 -14.62 0.18
CA SER A 7 3.84 -14.32 1.50
C SER A 7 4.34 -15.27 2.59
N ALA A 8 4.49 -16.56 2.28
CA ALA A 8 5.00 -17.54 3.23
C ALA A 8 6.48 -17.29 3.59
N LEU A 9 7.31 -16.95 2.59
CA LEU A 9 8.71 -16.59 2.80
C LEU A 9 8.84 -15.29 3.60
N MET A 10 8.09 -14.25 3.23
CA MET A 10 8.03 -12.98 3.95
C MET A 10 7.69 -13.19 5.43
N GLY A 11 6.62 -13.95 5.72
CA GLY A 11 6.21 -14.26 7.09
C GLY A 11 7.31 -15.00 7.88
N SER A 12 8.05 -15.90 7.23
CA SER A 12 9.16 -16.64 7.85
C SER A 12 10.35 -15.73 8.16
N PHE A 13 10.69 -14.79 7.27
CA PHE A 13 11.77 -13.83 7.51
C PHE A 13 11.45 -12.87 8.65
N VAL A 14 10.21 -12.36 8.71
CA VAL A 14 9.73 -11.53 9.81
C VAL A 14 9.79 -12.29 11.14
N ALA A 15 9.30 -13.54 11.18
CA ALA A 15 9.32 -14.35 12.41
C ALA A 15 10.74 -14.69 12.89
N ALA A 16 11.70 -14.78 11.97
CA ALA A 16 13.10 -15.06 12.26
C ALA A 16 13.96 -13.81 12.53
N GLY A 17 13.39 -12.59 12.48
CA GLY A 17 14.13 -11.34 12.64
C GLY A 17 15.16 -11.09 11.54
N ARG A 18 14.87 -11.56 10.32
CA ARG A 18 15.75 -11.49 9.15
C ARG A 18 15.33 -10.36 8.21
N ASP A 19 15.36 -9.13 8.71
CA ASP A 19 14.87 -7.93 8.02
C ASP A 19 15.63 -7.62 6.72
N ASP A 20 16.86 -8.10 6.60
CA ASP A 20 17.72 -8.04 5.42
C ASP A 20 17.11 -8.73 4.20
N TYR A 21 16.23 -9.73 4.39
CA TYR A 21 15.52 -10.40 3.29
C TYR A 21 14.13 -9.83 3.02
N VAL A 22 13.60 -8.94 3.88
CA VAL A 22 12.24 -8.37 3.75
C VAL A 22 12.15 -7.35 2.63
N GLY A 23 13.22 -6.59 2.40
CA GLY A 23 13.26 -5.51 1.40
C GLY A 23 12.93 -5.97 -0.03
N GLY A 24 13.35 -7.18 -0.42
CA GLY A 24 13.05 -7.76 -1.74
C GLY A 24 11.59 -8.14 -1.96
N PHE A 25 10.79 -8.17 -0.90
CA PHE A 25 9.35 -8.46 -0.95
C PHE A 25 8.49 -7.21 -0.76
N ALA A 26 9.10 -6.05 -0.48
CA ALA A 26 8.40 -4.78 -0.43
C ALA A 26 7.95 -4.38 -1.85
N GLY A 27 6.70 -3.92 -1.97
CA GLY A 27 6.20 -3.40 -3.26
C GLY A 27 6.85 -2.07 -3.62
N GLN A 28 6.80 -1.71 -4.91
CA GLN A 28 7.33 -0.43 -5.42
C GLN A 28 6.70 0.80 -4.73
N VAL A 29 5.48 0.65 -4.21
CA VAL A 29 4.74 1.69 -3.48
C VAL A 29 5.30 1.96 -2.09
N SER A 30 6.19 1.11 -1.55
CA SER A 30 6.76 1.31 -0.20
C SER A 30 7.47 2.67 -0.02
N GLY A 31 8.04 3.24 -1.08
CA GLY A 31 8.72 4.55 -1.03
C GLY A 31 7.82 5.75 -0.75
N ILE A 32 6.50 5.60 -0.87
CA ILE A 32 5.52 6.66 -0.55
C ILE A 32 4.80 6.44 0.79
N ILE A 33 5.17 5.39 1.54
CA ILE A 33 4.62 5.13 2.87
C ILE A 33 5.51 5.81 3.91
N HIS A 34 4.99 6.84 4.57
CA HIS A 34 5.75 7.66 5.52
C HIS A 34 5.30 7.50 6.98
N GLU A 35 4.24 6.74 7.22
CA GLU A 35 3.66 6.54 8.54
C GLU A 35 3.00 5.16 8.66
N ILE A 36 2.86 4.68 9.90
CA ILE A 36 2.19 3.42 10.23
C ILE A 36 0.87 3.76 10.93
N LYS A 37 -0.24 3.28 10.38
CA LYS A 37 -1.60 3.52 10.90
C LYS A 37 -2.33 2.20 11.20
N PRO A 38 -3.33 2.20 12.09
CA PRO A 38 -4.29 1.12 12.20
C PRO A 38 -4.97 0.84 10.86
N ALA A 39 -5.16 -0.44 10.53
CA ALA A 39 -5.74 -0.83 9.24
C ALA A 39 -7.13 -0.23 8.98
N ALA A 40 -7.93 -0.03 10.03
CA ALA A 40 -9.24 0.61 9.91
C ALA A 40 -9.13 2.06 9.42
N GLU A 41 -8.22 2.84 9.99
CA GLU A 41 -7.97 4.24 9.59
C GLU A 41 -7.44 4.32 8.16
N VAL A 42 -6.51 3.43 7.77
CA VAL A 42 -6.00 3.36 6.38
C VAL A 42 -7.16 3.18 5.39
N VAL A 43 -8.06 2.23 5.65
CA VAL A 43 -9.17 1.94 4.75
C VAL A 43 -10.17 3.09 4.70
N GLU A 44 -10.47 3.70 5.85
CA GLU A 44 -11.34 4.87 5.95
C GLU A 44 -10.81 6.04 5.11
N GLU A 45 -9.56 6.44 5.33
CA GLU A 45 -8.91 7.52 4.59
C GLU A 45 -8.82 7.23 3.08
N MET A 46 -8.48 5.99 2.70
CA MET A 46 -8.43 5.58 1.29
C MET A 46 -9.78 5.76 0.59
N VAL A 47 -10.87 5.39 1.25
CA VAL A 47 -12.22 5.50 0.68
C VAL A 47 -12.69 6.95 0.66
N GLU A 48 -12.44 7.71 1.73
CA GLU A 48 -12.78 9.13 1.80
C GLU A 48 -12.05 9.95 0.72
N GLU A 49 -10.74 9.77 0.57
CA GLU A 49 -9.95 10.47 -0.45
C GLU A 49 -10.40 10.09 -1.87
N ALA A 50 -10.67 8.80 -2.11
CA ALA A 50 -11.19 8.37 -3.41
C ALA A 50 -12.54 9.03 -3.73
N ALA A 51 -13.45 9.11 -2.76
CA ALA A 51 -14.74 9.76 -2.93
C ALA A 51 -14.59 11.27 -3.22
N ASP A 52 -13.72 11.97 -2.50
CA ASP A 52 -13.43 13.39 -2.74
C ASP A 52 -12.82 13.62 -4.13
N ILE A 53 -11.85 12.78 -4.52
CA ILE A 53 -11.23 12.85 -5.85
C ILE A 53 -12.29 12.72 -6.94
N ILE A 54 -13.10 11.66 -6.88
CA ILE A 54 -14.07 11.35 -7.94
C ILE A 54 -15.18 12.39 -8.01
N THR A 55 -15.69 12.85 -6.86
CA THR A 55 -16.87 13.72 -6.83
C THR A 55 -16.55 15.20 -7.00
N ARG A 56 -15.35 15.66 -6.62
CA ARG A 56 -15.01 17.08 -6.57
C ARG A 56 -13.78 17.46 -7.38
N ARG A 57 -12.65 16.75 -7.22
CA ARG A 57 -11.36 17.19 -7.78
C ARG A 57 -11.16 16.79 -9.23
N LEU A 58 -11.62 15.59 -9.63
CA LEU A 58 -11.34 15.00 -10.93
C LEU A 58 -11.79 15.92 -12.09
N TRP A 59 -13.00 16.48 -11.97
CA TRP A 59 -13.58 17.38 -12.98
C TRP A 59 -12.79 18.67 -13.18
N ALA A 60 -12.15 19.17 -12.12
CA ALA A 60 -11.32 20.37 -12.18
C ALA A 60 -9.93 20.08 -12.76
N SER A 61 -9.39 18.88 -12.52
CA SER A 61 -7.99 18.55 -12.84
C SER A 61 -7.79 17.82 -14.18
N VAL A 62 -8.84 17.24 -14.76
CA VAL A 62 -8.73 16.46 -16.01
C VAL A 62 -9.20 17.29 -17.20
N GLN A 63 -8.29 17.58 -18.13
CA GLN A 63 -8.59 18.19 -19.42
C GLN A 63 -8.58 17.08 -20.48
N VAL A 64 -9.73 16.85 -21.13
CA VAL A 64 -9.80 16.00 -22.32
C VAL A 64 -9.27 16.81 -23.50
N ARG A 65 -8.17 16.35 -24.10
CA ARG A 65 -7.65 16.90 -25.37
C ARG A 65 -8.22 16.13 -26.54
#